data_AF-A0AAD7WRY5-F1
#
_entry.id   AF-A0AAD7WRY5-F1
#
_cell.length_a   1.000
_cell.length_b   1.000
_cell.length_c   1.000
_cell.angle_alpha   90.00
_cell.angle_beta   90.00
_cell.angle_gamma   90.00
#
_symmetry.space_group_name_H-M   'P 1'
#
loop_
_entity.id
_entity.type
_entity.pdbx_description
1 polymer ?
#
loop_
_entity_poly.entity_id
_entity_poly.type
_entity_poly.pdbx_seq_one_letter_code
_entity_poly.pdbx_strand_id
1 'polypeptide(L)'
;MAVFVDLNISHTVDKKRLQNIIETAAHLGYSTVAINHVVDLQQKKQEIGKPKCVSELFDQFPIVQGKSRPIKVLNRLTLVVSEASHFRPTNEFKSYDVVAVFPKTEKLFHAACMSFDVDIICIAVTEKQPFYFKRPPVNGAIDRGVFFEISYVPAIKDSTMRRYTISNSLSLMETCKGKNVIVSSGAEKPLELRGPYDIANLGLLFGLSEGDAKAAVSTNCRAVLLHGETRKTALGIIHTMKKIEPTAERREEEEAPVLKRARTEAV
;
A
#
# COMPACT_ATOMS: atom_id res chain seq x y z
N MET A 1 -4.20 -0.30 18.88
CA MET A 1 -4.30 0.96 18.10
C MET A 1 -4.22 0.61 16.63
N ALA A 2 -5.14 1.10 15.79
CA ALA A 2 -5.14 0.82 14.36
C ALA A 2 -3.83 1.32 13.71
N VAL A 3 -3.29 0.56 12.75
CA VAL A 3 -2.10 0.93 12.00
C VAL A 3 -2.59 1.54 10.70
N PHE A 4 -2.37 2.84 10.53
CA PHE A 4 -2.70 3.55 9.29
C PHE A 4 -1.57 3.43 8.29
N VAL A 5 -1.92 3.19 7.04
CA VAL A 5 -0.98 2.88 5.96
C VAL A 5 -1.38 3.64 4.71
N ASP A 6 -0.42 4.29 4.07
CA ASP A 6 -0.59 4.83 2.72
C ASP A 6 0.23 4.00 1.72
N LEU A 7 -0.42 3.44 0.71
CA LEU A 7 0.21 2.52 -0.23
C LEU A 7 0.62 3.18 -1.55
N ASN A 8 0.49 4.51 -1.70
CA ASN A 8 0.71 5.16 -2.99
C ASN A 8 1.37 6.54 -2.91
N ILE A 9 2.64 6.60 -2.54
CA ILE A 9 3.43 7.83 -2.68
C ILE A 9 4.19 7.77 -4.02
N SER A 10 4.00 8.75 -4.90
CA SER A 10 4.65 8.75 -6.21
C SER A 10 6.16 8.90 -6.09
N HIS A 11 6.92 7.94 -6.64
CA HIS A 11 8.39 8.05 -6.68
C HIS A 11 8.83 9.29 -7.45
N THR A 12 9.76 10.05 -6.88
CA THR A 12 10.36 11.24 -7.49
C THR A 12 11.88 11.09 -7.52
N VAL A 13 12.53 11.63 -8.56
CA VAL A 13 14.01 11.60 -8.70
C VAL A 13 14.70 12.43 -7.62
N ASP A 14 14.07 13.54 -7.21
CA ASP A 14 14.53 14.40 -6.13
C ASP A 14 14.32 13.73 -4.75
N LYS A 15 15.44 13.35 -4.13
CA LYS A 15 15.48 12.73 -2.81
C LYS A 15 14.91 13.64 -1.72
N LYS A 16 15.19 14.95 -1.75
CA LYS A 16 14.72 15.89 -0.70
C LYS A 16 13.21 15.99 -0.69
N ARG A 17 12.61 16.09 -1.88
CA ARG A 17 11.14 16.11 -2.02
C ARG A 17 10.53 14.83 -1.48
N LEU A 18 11.09 13.66 -1.81
CA LEU A 18 10.59 12.38 -1.30
C LEU A 18 10.72 12.26 0.23
N GLN A 19 11.85 12.71 0.78
CA GLN A 19 12.05 12.77 2.24
C GLN A 19 10.98 13.62 2.93
N ASN A 20 10.73 14.83 2.42
CA ASN A 20 9.72 15.74 2.98
C ASN A 20 8.31 15.13 2.97
N ILE A 21 7.96 14.34 1.94
CA ILE A 21 6.67 13.65 1.88
C ILE A 21 6.58 12.58 2.97
N ILE A 22 7.66 11.79 3.16
CA ILE A 22 7.71 10.73 4.17
C ILE A 22 7.68 11.30 5.59
N GLU A 23 8.38 12.40 5.85
CA GLU A 23 8.33 13.13 7.13
C GLU A 23 6.93 13.66 7.41
N THR A 24 6.29 14.25 6.40
CA THR A 24 4.90 14.72 6.52
C THR A 24 3.94 13.57 6.80
N ALA A 25 4.14 12.41 6.16
CA ALA A 25 3.33 11.23 6.44
C ALA A 25 3.54 10.72 7.89
N ALA A 26 4.78 10.72 8.40
CA ALA A 26 5.06 10.37 9.78
C ALA A 26 4.38 11.34 10.76
N HIS A 27 4.39 12.64 10.46
CA HIS A 27 3.72 13.67 11.26
C HIS A 27 2.19 13.50 11.26
N LEU A 28 1.59 13.11 10.14
CA LEU A 28 0.15 12.83 10.05
C LEU A 28 -0.28 11.52 10.76
N GLY A 29 0.68 10.70 11.20
CA GLY A 29 0.42 9.47 11.94
C GLY A 29 0.41 8.18 11.10
N TYR A 30 0.91 8.22 9.86
CA TYR A 30 1.08 7.01 9.05
C TYR A 30 2.22 6.15 9.60
N SER A 31 1.93 4.87 9.82
CA SER A 31 2.91 3.92 10.36
C SER A 31 3.72 3.24 9.26
N THR A 32 3.10 3.05 8.09
CA THR A 32 3.74 2.44 6.93
C THR A 32 3.38 3.26 5.70
N VAL A 33 4.36 3.48 4.83
CA VAL A 33 4.17 4.12 3.53
C VAL A 33 4.81 3.29 2.42
N ALA A 34 4.21 3.28 1.22
CA ALA A 34 4.80 2.63 0.05
C ALA A 34 5.13 3.64 -1.04
N ILE A 35 6.37 3.57 -1.53
CA ILE A 35 6.86 4.35 -2.67
C ILE A 35 6.47 3.61 -3.94
N ASN A 36 5.65 4.25 -4.76
CA ASN A 36 5.11 3.70 -5.99
C ASN A 36 6.02 4.02 -7.18
N HIS A 37 6.51 2.98 -7.84
CA HIS A 37 7.22 3.03 -9.11
C HIS A 37 6.26 2.65 -10.23
N VAL A 38 5.97 3.59 -11.12
CA VAL A 38 5.09 3.36 -12.27
C VAL A 38 5.93 2.93 -13.47
N VAL A 39 5.61 1.78 -14.06
CA VAL A 39 6.24 1.28 -15.29
C VAL A 39 5.19 1.11 -16.36
N ASP A 40 5.41 1.73 -17.51
CA ASP A 40 4.49 1.62 -18.66
C ASP A 40 5.02 0.59 -19.67
N LEU A 41 4.37 -0.56 -19.69
CA LEU A 41 4.72 -1.67 -20.58
C LEU A 41 4.21 -1.46 -22.02
N GLN A 42 3.57 -0.32 -22.33
CA GLN A 42 3.30 0.08 -23.71
C GLN A 42 4.59 0.35 -24.49
N GLN A 43 5.59 0.91 -23.82
CA GLN A 43 6.87 1.24 -24.44
C GLN A 43 7.80 0.04 -24.29
N LYS A 44 8.01 -0.71 -25.39
CA LYS A 44 8.80 -1.96 -25.47
C LYS A 44 10.26 -1.89 -24.95
N LYS A 45 10.72 -0.76 -24.39
CA LYS A 45 12.09 -0.50 -23.93
C LYS A 45 12.23 -0.24 -22.41
N GLN A 46 11.15 -0.27 -21.62
CA GLN A 46 11.28 -0.11 -20.17
C GLN A 46 11.40 -1.48 -19.49
N GLU A 47 12.61 -1.78 -19.02
CA GLU A 47 12.86 -2.89 -18.12
C GLU A 47 12.41 -2.53 -16.70
N ILE A 48 11.87 -3.51 -15.98
CA ILE A 48 11.51 -3.36 -14.58
C ILE A 48 12.81 -3.34 -13.78
N GLY A 49 13.29 -2.14 -13.44
CA GLY A 49 14.46 -1.97 -12.61
C GLY A 49 14.23 -2.52 -11.20
N LYS A 50 15.33 -2.84 -10.49
CA LYS A 50 15.28 -3.11 -9.05
C LYS A 50 14.87 -1.81 -8.32
N PRO A 51 14.01 -1.90 -7.29
CA PRO A 51 13.66 -0.73 -6.51
C PRO A 51 14.91 -0.14 -5.85
N LYS A 52 14.91 1.18 -5.66
CA LYS A 52 15.99 1.85 -4.91
C LYS A 52 16.01 1.34 -3.48
N CYS A 53 17.21 1.23 -2.92
CA CYS A 53 17.36 0.80 -1.54
C CYS A 53 16.73 1.85 -0.62
N VAL A 54 15.71 1.46 0.13
CA VAL A 54 15.01 2.34 1.08
C VAL A 54 15.96 2.86 2.14
N SER A 55 16.96 2.07 2.54
CA SER A 55 17.99 2.45 3.51
C SER A 55 18.86 3.63 3.07
N GLU A 56 18.94 3.92 1.77
CA GLU A 56 19.68 5.08 1.27
C GLU A 56 18.87 6.38 1.36
N LEU A 57 17.57 6.31 1.68
CA LEU A 57 16.71 7.48 1.75
C LEU A 57 16.95 8.28 3.03
N PHE A 58 17.15 7.62 4.17
CA PHE A 58 17.33 8.24 5.47
C PHE A 58 18.41 7.50 6.26
N ASP A 59 19.27 8.25 6.94
CA ASP A 59 20.19 7.68 7.95
C ASP A 59 19.40 7.19 9.17
N GLN A 60 18.38 7.96 9.56
CA GLN A 60 17.41 7.59 10.58
C GLN A 60 15.99 7.96 10.12
N PHE A 61 15.10 6.99 10.09
CA PHE A 61 13.71 7.22 9.69
C PHE A 61 12.95 8.05 10.72
N PRO A 62 12.05 8.95 10.28
CA PRO A 62 11.27 9.79 11.20
C PRO A 62 10.35 8.94 12.08
N ILE A 63 10.21 9.36 13.33
CA ILE A 63 9.32 8.75 14.31
C ILE A 63 7.90 9.20 14.02
N VAL A 64 6.97 8.25 14.00
CA VAL A 64 5.56 8.51 13.69
C VAL A 64 4.89 9.25 14.84
N GLN A 65 4.16 10.32 14.55
CA GLN A 65 3.44 11.06 15.58
C GLN A 65 2.42 10.16 16.29
N GLY A 66 2.45 10.17 17.62
CA GLY A 66 1.60 9.31 18.46
C GLY A 66 2.10 7.86 18.62
N LYS A 67 3.27 7.51 18.06
CA LYS A 67 3.91 6.20 18.25
C LYS A 67 5.42 6.35 18.46
N SER A 68 6.00 5.56 19.36
CA SER A 68 7.46 5.56 19.59
C SER A 68 8.23 4.69 18.59
N ARG A 69 7.76 4.55 17.34
CA ARG A 69 8.38 3.70 16.31
C ARG A 69 8.65 4.49 15.03
N PRO A 70 9.75 4.17 14.32
CA PRO A 70 10.03 4.77 13.02
C PRO A 70 9.00 4.33 11.98
N ILE A 71 8.78 5.17 10.97
CA ILE A 71 7.92 4.85 9.83
C ILE A 71 8.52 3.70 9.00
N LYS A 72 7.70 2.72 8.61
CA LYS A 72 8.11 1.65 7.70
C LYS A 72 7.92 2.10 6.26
N VAL A 73 8.98 2.11 5.46
CA VAL A 73 8.90 2.47 4.04
C VAL A 73 9.04 1.20 3.20
N LEU A 74 8.13 1.02 2.25
CA LEU A 74 8.04 -0.14 1.36
C LEU A 74 8.16 0.30 -0.10
N ASN A 75 8.51 -0.65 -0.97
CA ASN A 75 8.57 -0.42 -2.40
C ASN A 75 7.38 -1.08 -3.10
N ARG A 76 6.64 -0.28 -3.86
CA ARG A 76 5.50 -0.71 -4.65
C ARG A 76 5.80 -0.54 -6.14
N LEU A 77 5.35 -1.48 -6.96
CA LEU A 77 5.35 -1.39 -8.42
C LEU A 77 3.92 -1.23 -8.93
N THR A 78 3.66 -0.27 -9.81
CA THR A 78 2.40 -0.17 -10.55
C THR A 78 2.66 -0.36 -12.04
N LEU A 79 2.06 -1.40 -12.61
CA LEU A 79 2.19 -1.74 -14.02
C LEU A 79 1.04 -1.11 -14.81
N VAL A 80 1.38 -0.21 -15.73
CA VAL A 80 0.43 0.27 -16.73
C VAL A 80 0.49 -0.70 -17.90
N VAL A 81 -0.59 -1.47 -18.06
CA VAL A 81 -0.69 -2.55 -19.05
C VAL A 81 -1.73 -2.16 -20.09
N SER A 82 -1.51 -2.54 -21.35
CA SER A 82 -2.49 -2.36 -22.44
C SER A 82 -3.07 -3.66 -22.94
N GLU A 83 -2.22 -4.68 -23.06
CA GLU A 83 -2.61 -6.02 -23.50
C GLU A 83 -2.25 -7.03 -22.42
N ALA A 84 -3.10 -8.06 -22.27
CA ALA A 84 -2.86 -9.10 -21.27
C ALA A 84 -1.52 -9.83 -21.50
N SER A 85 -1.07 -9.94 -22.75
CA SER A 85 0.20 -10.54 -23.15
C SER A 85 1.44 -9.85 -22.59
N HIS A 86 1.33 -8.56 -22.22
CA HIS A 86 2.42 -7.79 -21.63
C HIS A 86 2.58 -8.06 -20.14
N PHE A 87 1.55 -8.58 -19.47
CA PHE A 87 1.66 -9.00 -18.09
C PHE A 87 2.33 -10.38 -18.04
N ARG A 88 3.63 -10.38 -17.76
CA ARG A 88 4.40 -11.60 -17.51
C ARG A 88 4.96 -11.51 -16.10
N PRO A 89 4.54 -12.38 -15.17
CA PRO A 89 5.16 -12.48 -13.87
C PRO A 89 6.64 -12.80 -14.02
N THR A 90 7.50 -11.85 -13.70
CA THR A 90 8.95 -12.04 -13.74
C THR A 90 9.51 -11.97 -12.32
N ASN A 91 10.74 -12.46 -12.14
CA ASN A 91 11.37 -12.50 -10.81
C ASN A 91 11.58 -11.09 -10.22
N GLU A 92 11.60 -10.06 -11.06
CA GLU A 92 11.68 -8.65 -10.66
C GLU A 92 10.47 -8.24 -9.81
N PHE A 93 9.29 -8.82 -10.02
CA PHE A 93 8.11 -8.53 -9.17
C PHE A 93 8.34 -8.94 -7.72
N LYS A 94 9.16 -9.97 -7.46
CA LYS A 94 9.51 -10.40 -6.10
C LYS A 94 10.43 -9.40 -5.38
N SER A 95 11.07 -8.49 -6.10
CA SER A 95 11.88 -7.41 -5.49
C SER A 95 11.03 -6.31 -4.87
N TYR A 96 9.78 -6.12 -5.34
CA TYR A 96 8.82 -5.15 -4.80
C TYR A 96 7.92 -5.78 -3.75
N ASP A 97 7.67 -5.06 -2.65
CA ASP A 97 6.77 -5.46 -1.55
C ASP A 97 5.34 -5.64 -2.02
N VAL A 98 4.85 -4.71 -2.84
CA VAL A 98 3.48 -4.69 -3.35
C VAL A 98 3.50 -4.50 -4.85
N VAL A 99 2.70 -5.26 -5.59
CA VAL A 99 2.52 -5.12 -7.03
C VAL A 99 1.07 -4.75 -7.33
N ALA A 100 0.91 -3.67 -8.08
CA ALA A 100 -0.35 -3.15 -8.54
C ALA A 100 -0.42 -3.14 -10.07
N VAL A 101 -1.63 -3.20 -10.62
CA VAL A 101 -1.88 -3.05 -12.05
C VAL A 101 -2.89 -1.94 -12.30
N PHE A 102 -2.65 -1.15 -13.35
CA PHE A 102 -3.56 -0.11 -13.83
C PHE A 102 -4.19 -0.54 -15.17
N PRO A 103 -5.40 -1.12 -15.16
CA PRO A 103 -6.06 -1.59 -16.37
C PRO A 103 -6.77 -0.45 -17.11
N LYS A 104 -6.39 -0.20 -18.36
CA LYS A 104 -7.03 0.81 -19.24
C LYS A 104 -8.27 0.30 -19.99
N THR A 105 -8.43 -1.02 -20.15
CA THR A 105 -9.52 -1.62 -20.95
C THR A 105 -10.32 -2.64 -20.15
N GLU A 106 -11.58 -2.87 -20.53
CA GLU A 106 -12.46 -3.83 -19.85
C GLU A 106 -11.88 -5.25 -19.88
N LYS A 107 -11.33 -5.66 -21.04
CA LYS A 107 -10.71 -6.98 -21.22
C LYS A 107 -9.54 -7.18 -20.26
N LEU A 108 -8.72 -6.14 -20.10
CA LEU A 108 -7.57 -6.17 -19.21
C LEU A 108 -8.00 -6.13 -17.74
N PHE A 109 -9.03 -5.36 -17.39
CA PHE A 109 -9.61 -5.37 -16.05
C PHE A 109 -10.13 -6.77 -15.67
N HIS A 110 -10.83 -7.43 -16.59
CA HIS A 110 -11.28 -8.81 -16.38
C HIS A 110 -10.10 -9.77 -16.19
N ALA A 111 -9.08 -9.70 -17.05
CA ALA A 111 -7.87 -10.52 -16.91
C ALA A 111 -7.12 -10.25 -15.60
N ALA A 112 -7.03 -8.99 -15.17
CA ALA A 112 -6.43 -8.61 -13.90
C ALA A 112 -7.17 -9.23 -12.71
N CYS A 113 -8.50 -9.18 -12.73
CA CYS A 113 -9.33 -9.76 -11.69
C CYS A 113 -9.24 -11.29 -11.62
N MET A 114 -9.14 -11.98 -12.76
CA MET A 114 -9.21 -13.44 -12.80
C MET A 114 -7.86 -14.15 -12.78
N SER A 115 -6.83 -13.58 -13.41
CA SER A 115 -5.61 -14.34 -13.76
C SER A 115 -4.31 -13.68 -13.31
N PHE A 116 -4.27 -12.36 -13.12
CA PHE A 116 -3.00 -11.69 -12.81
C PHE A 116 -2.62 -11.89 -11.35
N ASP A 117 -1.38 -12.30 -11.11
CA ASP A 117 -0.80 -12.40 -9.77
C ASP A 117 -0.35 -11.02 -9.28
N VAL A 118 -1.31 -10.24 -8.79
CA VAL A 118 -1.14 -8.86 -8.31
C VAL A 118 -1.84 -8.69 -6.96
N ASP A 119 -1.39 -7.72 -6.17
CA ASP A 119 -1.94 -7.42 -4.85
C ASP A 119 -3.05 -6.36 -4.93
N ILE A 120 -2.89 -5.41 -5.87
CA ILE A 120 -3.78 -4.26 -6.04
C ILE A 120 -4.21 -4.08 -7.50
N ILE A 121 -5.48 -3.77 -7.72
CA ILE A 121 -6.01 -3.27 -9.00
C ILE A 121 -6.37 -1.79 -8.82
N CYS A 122 -5.64 -0.92 -9.51
CA CYS A 122 -5.88 0.52 -9.48
C CYS A 122 -7.11 0.87 -10.31
N ILE A 123 -8.00 1.71 -9.77
CA ILE A 123 -9.12 2.26 -10.54
C ILE A 123 -8.69 3.58 -11.20
N ALA A 124 -9.08 3.80 -12.47
CA ALA A 124 -8.83 5.08 -13.10
C ALA A 124 -9.73 6.16 -12.48
N VAL A 125 -9.12 7.24 -12.04
CA VAL A 125 -9.79 8.36 -11.33
C VAL A 125 -9.60 9.70 -12.04
N THR A 126 -8.70 9.76 -13.03
CA THR A 126 -8.34 10.97 -13.78
C THR A 126 -9.25 11.22 -14.98
N GLU A 127 -9.91 10.17 -15.49
CA GLU A 127 -10.77 10.23 -16.66
C GLU A 127 -12.07 9.46 -16.43
N LYS A 128 -13.06 9.69 -17.29
CA LYS A 128 -14.29 8.91 -17.26
C LYS A 128 -13.93 7.45 -17.54
N GLN A 129 -14.28 6.56 -16.62
CA GLN A 129 -14.02 5.14 -16.81
C GLN A 129 -14.65 4.66 -18.12
N PRO A 130 -13.89 4.03 -19.03
CA PRO A 130 -14.39 3.68 -20.37
C PRO A 130 -15.31 2.45 -20.36
N PHE A 131 -15.43 1.75 -19.22
CA PHE A 131 -16.22 0.53 -19.10
C PHE A 131 -16.89 0.42 -17.72
N TYR A 132 -17.90 -0.44 -17.63
CA TYR A 132 -18.61 -0.71 -16.38
C TYR A 132 -17.99 -1.88 -15.62
N PHE A 133 -18.03 -1.81 -14.28
CA PHE A 133 -17.61 -2.91 -13.43
C PHE A 133 -18.64 -4.04 -13.45
N LYS A 134 -18.25 -5.21 -13.95
CA LYS A 134 -19.09 -6.41 -13.92
C LYS A 134 -18.90 -7.15 -12.59
N ARG A 135 -19.98 -7.66 -12.01
CA ARG A 135 -19.95 -8.41 -10.74
C ARG A 135 -19.04 -9.65 -10.76
N PRO A 136 -19.08 -10.53 -11.79
CA PRO A 136 -18.26 -11.74 -11.79
C PRO A 136 -16.74 -11.48 -11.66
N PRO A 137 -16.09 -10.59 -12.45
CA PRO A 137 -14.67 -10.31 -12.25
C PRO A 137 -14.38 -9.65 -10.90
N VAL A 138 -15.22 -8.72 -10.45
CA VAL A 138 -15.00 -8.06 -9.15
C VAL A 138 -15.04 -9.08 -8.00
N ASN A 139 -16.01 -9.99 -7.99
CA ASN A 139 -16.08 -11.04 -6.98
C ASN A 139 -14.90 -12.01 -7.08
N GLY A 140 -14.49 -12.38 -8.31
CA GLY A 140 -13.31 -13.22 -8.52
C GLY A 140 -12.02 -12.60 -7.95
N ALA A 141 -11.84 -11.29 -8.06
CA ALA A 141 -10.72 -10.59 -7.44
C ALA A 141 -10.82 -10.58 -5.90
N ILE A 142 -12.02 -10.35 -5.36
CA ILE A 142 -12.27 -10.34 -3.91
C ILE A 142 -11.95 -11.71 -3.30
N ASP A 143 -12.43 -12.79 -3.91
CA ASP A 143 -12.22 -14.16 -3.44
C ASP A 143 -10.74 -14.57 -3.47
N ARG A 144 -9.98 -14.02 -4.42
CA ARG A 144 -8.52 -14.17 -4.51
C ARG A 144 -7.74 -13.34 -3.50
N GLY A 145 -8.39 -12.43 -2.77
CA GLY A 145 -7.74 -11.53 -1.83
C GLY A 145 -7.07 -10.31 -2.48
N VAL A 146 -7.41 -9.98 -3.73
CA VAL A 146 -6.93 -8.78 -4.43
C VAL A 146 -7.77 -7.57 -4.00
N PHE A 147 -7.13 -6.41 -3.88
CA PHE A 147 -7.79 -5.17 -3.43
C PHE A 147 -7.92 -4.15 -4.56
N PHE A 148 -9.01 -3.40 -4.55
CA PHE A 148 -9.23 -2.27 -5.45
C PHE A 148 -8.77 -0.97 -4.80
N GLU A 149 -7.96 -0.21 -5.51
CA GLU A 149 -7.42 1.04 -5.01
C GLU A 149 -8.08 2.27 -5.64
N ILE A 150 -8.45 3.21 -4.78
CA ILE A 150 -8.92 4.54 -5.14
C ILE A 150 -7.88 5.56 -4.65
N SER A 151 -7.22 6.25 -5.59
CA SER A 151 -6.35 7.38 -5.28
C SER A 151 -7.18 8.64 -5.08
N TYR A 152 -7.05 9.30 -3.93
CA TYR A 152 -7.86 10.47 -3.61
C TYR A 152 -7.28 11.80 -4.10
N VAL A 153 -5.97 11.86 -4.37
CA VAL A 153 -5.31 13.13 -4.74
C VAL A 153 -5.93 13.81 -5.96
N PRO A 154 -6.35 13.09 -7.03
CA PRO A 154 -7.08 13.69 -8.14
C PRO A 154 -8.37 14.41 -7.73
N ALA A 155 -9.04 13.96 -6.67
CA ALA A 155 -10.26 14.62 -6.17
C ALA A 155 -10.00 15.97 -5.49
N ILE A 156 -8.80 16.18 -4.94
CA ILE A 156 -8.43 17.46 -4.31
C ILE A 156 -7.70 18.40 -5.28
N LYS A 157 -7.02 17.88 -6.31
CA LYS A 157 -6.25 18.68 -7.28
C LYS A 157 -7.12 19.47 -8.25
N ASP A 158 -8.08 18.80 -8.89
CA ASP A 158 -8.86 19.40 -9.97
C ASP A 158 -10.35 19.09 -9.84
N SER A 159 -11.18 20.08 -10.20
CA SER A 159 -12.64 19.97 -10.08
C SER A 159 -13.26 18.96 -11.06
N THR A 160 -12.65 18.78 -12.24
CA THR A 160 -13.08 17.80 -13.25
C THR A 160 -12.69 16.40 -12.80
N MET A 161 -11.44 16.21 -12.39
CA MET A 161 -10.96 14.93 -11.85
C MET A 161 -11.74 14.52 -10.59
N ARG A 162 -12.17 15.46 -9.76
CA ARG A 162 -13.06 15.19 -8.62
C ARG A 162 -14.37 14.51 -9.04
N ARG A 163 -15.02 15.00 -10.10
CA ARG A 163 -16.26 14.39 -10.60
C ARG A 163 -16.02 12.95 -11.05
N TYR A 164 -14.94 12.70 -11.77
CA TYR A 164 -14.58 11.35 -12.22
C TYR A 164 -14.21 10.43 -11.06
N THR A 165 -13.41 10.91 -10.10
CA THR A 165 -13.02 10.13 -8.92
C THR A 165 -14.25 9.67 -8.15
N ILE A 166 -15.19 10.59 -7.86
CA ILE A 166 -16.41 10.26 -7.13
C ILE A 166 -17.29 9.31 -7.95
N SER A 167 -17.54 9.62 -9.23
CA SER A 167 -18.41 8.81 -10.09
C SER A 167 -17.87 7.39 -10.29
N ASN A 168 -16.57 7.23 -10.55
CA ASN A 168 -15.95 5.93 -10.79
C ASN A 168 -15.91 5.12 -9.48
N SER A 169 -15.67 5.78 -8.34
CA SER A 169 -15.69 5.13 -7.02
C SER A 169 -17.08 4.61 -6.67
N LEU A 170 -18.12 5.42 -6.88
CA LEU A 170 -19.51 5.00 -6.64
C LEU A 170 -19.89 3.80 -7.53
N SER A 171 -19.49 3.82 -8.80
CA SER A 171 -19.72 2.68 -9.71
C SER A 171 -19.02 1.39 -9.24
N LEU A 172 -17.82 1.50 -8.67
CA LEU A 172 -17.16 0.37 -8.04
C LEU A 172 -17.93 -0.11 -6.80
N MET A 173 -18.38 0.80 -5.93
CA MET A 173 -19.11 0.46 -4.70
C MET A 173 -20.42 -0.26 -4.96
N GLU A 174 -21.15 0.10 -6.02
CA GLU A 174 -22.36 -0.61 -6.46
C GLU A 174 -22.10 -2.10 -6.77
N THR A 175 -20.86 -2.42 -7.15
CA THR A 175 -20.43 -3.76 -7.54
C THR A 175 -19.77 -4.51 -6.39
N CYS A 176 -18.78 -3.92 -5.73
CA CYS A 176 -18.01 -4.56 -4.65
C CYS A 176 -18.69 -4.50 -3.28
N LYS A 177 -19.66 -3.59 -3.08
CA LYS A 177 -20.34 -3.33 -1.80
C LYS A 177 -19.36 -3.02 -0.66
N GLY A 178 -18.31 -2.27 -0.94
CA GLY A 178 -17.28 -1.87 0.03
C GLY A 178 -16.23 -2.92 0.37
N LYS A 179 -16.31 -4.12 -0.22
CA LYS A 179 -15.34 -5.20 0.04
C LYS A 179 -14.03 -4.97 -0.71
N ASN A 180 -12.92 -5.26 -0.03
CA ASN A 180 -11.56 -5.20 -0.54
C ASN A 180 -11.21 -3.87 -1.23
N VAL A 181 -11.64 -2.75 -0.65
CA VAL A 181 -11.30 -1.41 -1.14
C VAL A 181 -10.24 -0.79 -0.26
N ILE A 182 -9.24 -0.16 -0.87
CA ILE A 182 -8.26 0.70 -0.19
C ILE A 182 -8.31 2.11 -0.75
N VAL A 183 -8.03 3.10 0.11
CA VAL A 183 -7.89 4.49 -0.30
C VAL A 183 -6.46 4.92 -0.03
N SER A 184 -5.82 5.48 -1.05
CA SER A 184 -4.41 5.88 -1.01
C SER A 184 -4.24 7.29 -1.55
N SER A 185 -3.08 7.91 -1.30
CA SER A 185 -2.87 9.28 -1.75
C SER A 185 -2.67 9.38 -3.26
N GLY A 186 -1.61 8.79 -3.80
CA GLY A 186 -1.06 9.20 -5.10
C GLY A 186 -0.35 10.55 -5.01
N ALA A 187 0.12 10.91 -3.81
CA ALA A 187 0.71 12.22 -3.56
C ALA A 187 2.08 12.36 -4.23
N GLU A 188 2.25 13.49 -4.91
CA GLU A 188 3.55 13.92 -5.44
C GLU A 188 4.16 15.03 -4.59
N LYS A 189 3.35 15.74 -3.80
CA LYS A 189 3.77 16.86 -2.95
C LYS A 189 3.35 16.62 -1.50
N PRO A 190 4.11 17.10 -0.50
CA PRO A 190 3.76 16.94 0.90
C PRO A 190 2.35 17.48 1.25
N LEU A 191 1.97 18.61 0.66
CA LEU A 191 0.68 19.28 0.89
C LEU A 191 -0.54 18.53 0.30
N GLU A 192 -0.32 17.47 -0.46
CA GLU A 192 -1.37 16.62 -1.01
C GLU A 192 -1.77 15.49 -0.03
N LEU A 193 -0.94 15.24 0.99
CA LEU A 193 -1.25 14.28 2.05
C LEU A 193 -2.35 14.81 2.98
N ARG A 194 -3.18 13.91 3.48
CA ARG A 194 -4.24 14.19 4.47
C ARG A 194 -4.11 13.24 5.65
N GLY A 195 -4.66 13.62 6.79
CA GLY A 195 -4.69 12.74 7.96
C GLY A 195 -5.54 11.49 7.66
N PRO A 196 -5.22 10.33 8.26
CA PRO A 196 -5.94 9.09 7.96
C PRO A 196 -7.43 9.14 8.29
N TYR A 197 -7.82 9.91 9.31
CA TYR A 197 -9.23 10.13 9.65
C TYR A 197 -9.95 11.04 8.64
N ASP A 198 -9.25 12.02 8.07
CA ASP A 198 -9.81 12.85 6.99
C ASP A 198 -10.06 12.02 5.73
N ILE A 199 -9.16 11.08 5.43
CA ILE A 199 -9.34 10.15 4.32
C ILE A 199 -10.49 9.19 4.59
N ALA A 200 -10.66 8.70 5.82
CA ALA A 200 -11.82 7.89 6.18
C ALA A 200 -13.13 8.67 5.98
N ASN A 201 -13.18 9.95 6.34
CA ASN A 201 -14.33 10.81 6.06
C ASN A 201 -14.55 11.01 4.55
N LEU A 202 -13.47 11.17 3.77
CA LEU A 202 -13.54 11.25 2.31
C LEU A 202 -14.07 9.94 1.70
N GLY A 203 -13.75 8.78 2.30
CA GLY A 203 -14.25 7.47 1.88
C GLY A 203 -15.78 7.38 1.89
N LEU A 204 -16.46 8.11 2.78
CA LEU A 204 -17.92 8.19 2.79
C LEU A 204 -18.47 8.80 1.49
N LEU A 205 -17.78 9.79 0.93
CA LEU A 205 -18.14 10.41 -0.36
C LEU A 205 -17.91 9.46 -1.54
N PHE A 206 -17.07 8.45 -1.36
CA PHE A 206 -16.85 7.39 -2.34
C PHE A 206 -17.88 6.25 -2.24
N GLY A 207 -18.82 6.33 -1.29
CA GLY A 207 -19.88 5.33 -1.09
C GLY A 207 -19.51 4.20 -0.13
N LEU A 208 -18.42 4.34 0.63
CA LEU A 208 -18.07 3.40 1.70
C LEU A 208 -18.92 3.68 2.95
N SER A 209 -19.19 2.63 3.74
CA SER A 209 -19.71 2.81 5.10
C SER A 209 -18.62 3.37 6.01
N GLU A 210 -18.98 3.92 7.17
CA GLU A 210 -18.00 4.44 8.14
C GLU A 210 -16.97 3.38 8.56
N GLY A 211 -17.44 2.15 8.81
CA GLY A 211 -16.58 1.02 9.14
C GLY A 211 -15.63 0.66 7.99
N ASP A 212 -16.15 0.57 6.77
CA ASP A 212 -15.36 0.21 5.59
C ASP A 212 -14.38 1.31 5.21
N ALA A 213 -14.76 2.59 5.35
CA ALA A 213 -13.90 3.72 5.06
C ALA A 213 -12.69 3.79 6.01
N LYS A 214 -12.90 3.51 7.31
CA LYS A 214 -11.80 3.36 8.26
C LYS A 214 -10.95 2.11 7.97
N ALA A 215 -11.59 1.01 7.57
CA ALA A 215 -10.88 -0.21 7.19
C ALA A 215 -10.02 -0.01 5.93
N ALA A 216 -10.48 0.80 4.97
CA ALA A 216 -9.82 1.08 3.70
C ALA A 216 -8.45 1.78 3.85
N VAL A 217 -8.22 2.47 4.97
CA VAL A 217 -6.93 3.12 5.30
C VAL A 217 -6.12 2.37 6.37
N SER A 218 -6.67 1.27 6.90
CA SER A 218 -6.05 0.50 7.98
C SER A 218 -6.08 -1.01 7.73
N THR A 219 -7.16 -1.70 8.12
CA THR A 219 -7.24 -3.16 8.08
C THR A 219 -7.05 -3.73 6.67
N ASN A 220 -7.67 -3.11 5.66
CA ASN A 220 -7.57 -3.55 4.27
C ASN A 220 -6.14 -3.33 3.74
N CYS A 221 -5.53 -2.19 4.03
CA CYS A 221 -4.11 -1.96 3.70
C CYS A 221 -3.20 -3.01 4.34
N ARG A 222 -3.46 -3.41 5.59
CA ARG A 222 -2.70 -4.49 6.25
C ARG A 222 -2.87 -5.82 5.52
N ALA A 223 -4.08 -6.15 5.07
CA ALA A 223 -4.34 -7.36 4.31
C ALA A 223 -3.60 -7.36 2.97
N VAL A 224 -3.52 -6.22 2.28
CA VAL A 224 -2.70 -6.05 1.06
C VAL A 224 -1.23 -6.31 1.32
N LEU A 225 -0.68 -5.78 2.42
CA LEU A 225 0.72 -6.01 2.78
C LEU A 225 1.00 -7.49 3.03
N LEU A 226 0.08 -8.18 3.71
CA LEU A 226 0.20 -9.62 3.95
C LEU A 226 0.10 -10.42 2.65
N HIS A 227 -0.81 -10.04 1.75
CA HIS A 227 -0.91 -10.66 0.42
C HIS A 227 0.41 -10.52 -0.36
N GLY A 228 1.01 -9.33 -0.36
CA GLY A 228 2.33 -9.10 -0.97
C GLY A 228 3.46 -9.94 -0.35
N GLU A 229 3.45 -10.14 0.98
CA GLU A 229 4.40 -11.03 1.67
C GLU A 229 4.21 -12.50 1.24
N THR A 230 2.97 -12.98 1.07
CA THR A 230 2.70 -14.34 0.58
C THR A 230 3.11 -14.55 -0.88
N ARG A 231 3.00 -13.52 -1.71
CA ARG A 231 3.47 -13.52 -3.11
C ARG A 231 4.99 -13.58 -3.21
N LYS A 232 5.70 -12.89 -2.31
CA LYS A 232 7.17 -12.94 -2.22
C LYS A 232 7.69 -14.30 -1.78
N THR A 233 6.95 -14.95 -0.90
CA THR A 233 7.28 -16.25 -0.33
C THR A 233 6.59 -17.37 -1.11
N ALA A 234 6.69 -18.61 -0.63
CA ALA A 234 6.03 -19.74 -1.28
C ALA A 234 4.58 -19.90 -0.75
N LEU A 235 3.77 -18.84 -0.88
CA LEU A 235 2.37 -18.72 -0.44
C LEU A 235 2.15 -19.00 1.06
N GLY A 236 2.25 -20.26 1.48
CA GLY A 236 2.03 -20.72 2.85
C GLY A 236 3.31 -20.92 3.67
N ILE A 237 4.50 -20.79 3.07
CA ILE A 237 5.78 -21.01 3.78
C ILE A 237 6.61 -19.72 3.80
N ILE A 238 6.80 -19.17 5.00
CA ILE A 238 7.68 -18.02 5.26
C ILE A 238 9.03 -18.53 5.77
N HIS A 239 10.06 -18.45 4.93
CA HIS A 239 11.43 -18.80 5.32
C HIS A 239 12.20 -17.55 5.75
N THR A 240 12.44 -17.40 7.06
CA THR A 240 13.27 -16.33 7.63
C THR A 240 14.61 -16.86 8.12
N MET A 241 15.72 -16.26 7.69
CA MET A 241 17.01 -16.49 8.31
C MET A 241 17.22 -15.51 9.46
N LYS A 242 17.19 -16.01 10.70
CA LYS A 242 17.62 -15.21 11.85
C LYS A 242 19.15 -15.16 11.85
N LYS A 243 19.73 -14.06 11.36
CA LYS A 243 21.15 -13.79 11.61
C LYS A 243 21.31 -13.48 13.09
N ILE A 244 21.98 -14.38 13.80
CA ILE A 244 22.44 -14.11 15.16
C ILE A 244 23.65 -13.20 14.98
N GLU A 245 23.52 -11.92 15.28
CA GLU A 245 24.70 -11.08 15.42
C GLU A 245 25.56 -11.67 16.55
N PRO A 246 26.85 -11.95 16.33
CA PRO A 246 27.71 -12.37 17.42
C PRO A 246 27.73 -11.23 18.44
N THR A 247 27.28 -11.51 19.66
CA THR A 247 27.44 -10.66 20.82
C THR A 247 28.93 -10.34 20.99
N ALA A 248 29.36 -9.22 20.43
CA ALA A 248 30.64 -8.62 20.77
C ALA A 248 30.49 -8.04 22.17
N GLU A 249 31.17 -8.69 23.13
CA GLU A 249 31.60 -8.14 24.40
C GLU A 249 30.53 -7.45 25.26
N ARG A 250 29.69 -8.25 25.94
CA ARG A 250 29.26 -7.85 27.29
C ARG A 250 30.48 -7.99 28.21
N ARG A 251 31.31 -6.95 28.23
CA ARG A 251 32.21 -6.70 29.35
C ARG A 251 31.34 -6.49 30.59
N GLU A 252 31.78 -7.15 31.65
CA GLU A 252 31.31 -7.02 33.02
C GLU A 252 31.20 -5.55 33.41
N GLU A 253 30.02 -5.14 33.89
CA GLU A 253 29.77 -4.09 34.90
C GLU A 253 28.29 -3.69 34.83
N GLU A 254 27.47 -4.33 35.67
CA GLU A 254 26.47 -3.67 36.52
C GLU A 254 25.74 -4.78 37.30
N GLU A 255 26.31 -5.10 38.46
CA GLU A 255 25.54 -5.65 39.57
C GLU A 255 24.45 -4.64 39.94
N ALA A 256 23.19 -4.96 39.64
CA ALA A 256 22.04 -4.33 40.28
C ALA A 256 21.19 -5.44 40.96
N PRO A 257 20.67 -5.18 42.17
CA PRO A 257 20.37 -6.24 43.13
C PRO A 257 19.07 -6.98 42.85
N VAL A 258 19.06 -8.23 43.31
CA VAL A 258 17.96 -9.21 43.22
C VAL A 258 16.64 -8.63 43.77
N LEU A 259 15.66 -8.46 42.89
CA LEU A 259 14.26 -8.23 43.26
C LEU A 259 13.71 -9.43 44.05
N LYS A 260 13.24 -9.17 45.27
CA LYS A 260 12.64 -10.13 46.20
C LYS A 260 11.54 -10.95 45.52
N ARG A 261 11.69 -12.27 45.48
CA ARG A 261 10.61 -13.23 45.18
C ARG A 261 9.56 -13.17 46.29
N ALA A 262 8.31 -12.92 45.92
CA ALA A 262 7.18 -13.11 46.82
C ALA A 262 7.04 -14.60 47.15
N ARG A 263 7.06 -14.96 48.44
CA ARG A 263 6.62 -16.27 48.93
C ARG A 263 5.11 -16.34 48.80
N THR A 264 4.59 -17.26 48.01
CA THR A 264 3.23 -17.77 48.17
C THR A 264 3.26 -18.79 49.30
N GLU A 265 2.69 -18.44 50.44
CA GLU A 265 2.35 -19.40 51.49
C GLU A 265 1.11 -20.20 51.06
N ALA A 266 1.21 -21.51 51.24
CA ALA A 266 0.12 -22.45 51.06
C ALA A 266 -0.81 -22.39 52.27
N VAL A 267 -2.12 -22.49 52.01
CA VAL A 267 -3.14 -23.00 52.93
C VAL A 267 -3.82 -24.17 52.24
#